data_AF-K3WZS0-F1
#
_entry.id   AF-K3WZS0-F1
#
_cell.length_a   1.000
_cell.length_b   1.000
_cell.length_c   1.000
_cell.angle_alpha   90.00
_cell.angle_beta   90.00
_cell.angle_gamma   90.00
#
_symmetry.space_group_name_H-M   'P 1'
#
loop_
_entity.id
_entity.type
_entity.pdbx_description
1 polymer ?
#
loop_
_entity_poly.entity_id
_entity_poly.type
_entity_poly.pdbx_seq_one_letter_code
_entity_poly.pdbx_strand_id
1 'polypeptide(L)'
;MKAYLAATIIALSALPALGVSKWIVSDDGRSLWATNCTFHGGNVIQETMQTVIACESICASTAECTHWAWSDGNCVHLKGYSGAATYLDHANCGFVVGRYQLPSEPDAATIQASL
;
A
#
# COMPACT_ATOMS: atom_id res chain seq x y z
N MET A 1 -35.92 14.73 47.79
CA MET A 1 -34.48 14.38 47.73
C MET A 1 -34.23 13.79 46.35
N LYS A 2 -33.46 14.47 45.48
CA LYS A 2 -33.22 14.06 44.09
C LYS A 2 -31.88 13.31 44.03
N ALA A 3 -31.93 12.01 43.74
CA ALA A 3 -30.73 11.20 43.53
C ALA A 3 -30.28 11.38 42.08
N TYR A 4 -29.09 11.97 41.88
CA TYR A 4 -28.43 12.02 40.59
C TYR A 4 -27.54 10.80 40.47
N LEU A 5 -27.90 9.85 39.59
CA LEU A 5 -27.02 8.76 39.18
C LEU A 5 -26.04 9.32 38.15
N ALA A 6 -24.77 9.45 38.53
CA ALA A 6 -23.70 9.81 37.61
C ALA A 6 -23.39 8.59 36.72
N ALA A 7 -23.92 8.58 35.50
CA ALA A 7 -23.53 7.62 34.48
C ALA A 7 -22.14 8.00 33.95
N THR A 8 -21.10 7.26 34.35
CA THR A 8 -19.77 7.36 33.74
C THR A 8 -19.81 6.79 32.33
N ILE A 9 -19.80 7.67 31.33
CA ILE A 9 -19.62 7.27 29.93
C ILE A 9 -18.16 6.87 29.77
N ILE A 10 -17.88 5.56 29.67
CA ILE A 10 -16.58 5.08 29.19
C ILE A 10 -16.55 5.38 27.69
N ALA A 11 -15.89 6.47 27.29
CA ALA A 11 -15.64 6.73 25.89
C ALA A 11 -14.72 5.62 25.37
N LEU A 12 -15.25 4.72 24.53
CA LEU A 12 -14.40 3.84 23.72
C LEU A 12 -13.59 4.76 22.80
N SER A 13 -12.35 5.05 23.17
CA SER A 13 -11.40 5.70 22.27
C SER A 13 -11.23 4.78 21.08
N ALA A 14 -11.71 5.19 19.91
CA ALA A 14 -11.44 4.48 18.67
C ALA A 14 -9.92 4.42 18.50
N LEU A 15 -9.35 3.21 18.64
CA LEU A 15 -7.97 2.96 18.25
C LEU A 15 -7.88 3.29 16.75
N PRO A 16 -6.90 4.10 16.32
CA PRO A 16 -6.70 4.32 14.91
C PRO A 16 -6.48 2.95 14.26
N ALA A 17 -7.27 2.62 13.23
CA ALA A 17 -7.02 1.43 12.44
C ALA A 17 -5.65 1.60 11.78
N LEU A 18 -4.69 0.74 12.16
CA LEU A 18 -3.42 0.64 11.46
C LEU A 18 -3.73 0.19 10.04
N GLY A 19 -3.41 1.04 9.07
CA GLY A 19 -3.80 0.87 7.68
C GLY A 19 -2.68 1.30 6.74
N VAL A 20 -2.71 0.72 5.54
CA VAL A 20 -1.87 1.15 4.42
C VAL A 20 -2.09 2.63 4.18
N SER A 21 -1.01 3.39 3.95
CA SER A 21 -1.16 4.82 3.65
C SER A 21 -1.96 5.03 2.37
N LYS A 22 -2.40 6.26 2.13
CA LYS A 22 -2.94 6.63 0.83
C LYS A 22 -1.91 6.34 -0.27
N TRP A 23 -2.37 5.78 -1.39
CA TRP A 23 -1.56 5.59 -2.59
C TRP A 23 -1.19 6.91 -3.25
N ILE A 24 0.06 7.03 -3.67
CA ILE A 24 0.62 8.20 -4.35
C ILE A 24 1.22 7.75 -5.69
N VAL A 25 1.04 8.56 -6.73
CA VAL A 25 1.65 8.34 -8.04
C VAL A 25 3.11 8.79 -7.97
N SER A 26 4.02 7.96 -8.47
CA SER A 26 5.45 8.30 -8.53
C SER A 26 5.74 9.41 -9.54
N ASP A 27 6.87 10.08 -9.35
CA ASP A 27 7.28 11.23 -10.19
C ASP A 27 7.37 10.87 -11.69
N ASP A 28 7.71 9.63 -12.03
CA ASP A 28 7.78 9.15 -13.41
C ASP A 28 6.44 8.61 -13.96
N GLY A 29 5.38 8.62 -13.14
CA GLY A 29 4.04 8.16 -13.47
C GLY A 29 3.92 6.65 -13.71
N ARG A 30 4.98 5.87 -13.53
CA ARG A 30 5.00 4.43 -13.85
C ARG A 30 4.44 3.56 -12.72
N SER A 31 4.42 4.06 -11.49
CA SER A 31 3.97 3.28 -10.34
C SER A 31 3.07 4.08 -9.40
N LEU A 32 2.25 3.34 -8.65
CA LEU A 32 1.61 3.84 -7.44
C LEU A 32 2.24 3.14 -6.24
N TRP A 33 2.44 3.86 -5.15
CA TRP A 33 3.06 3.34 -3.95
C TRP A 33 2.43 3.92 -2.68
N ALA A 34 2.67 3.24 -1.57
CA ALA A 34 2.22 3.64 -0.24
C ALA A 34 3.31 3.31 0.80
N THR A 35 3.28 4.03 1.91
CA THR A 35 4.03 3.70 3.12
C THR A 35 3.20 2.80 4.02
N ASN A 36 3.89 2.19 4.99
CA ASN A 36 3.34 1.27 5.98
C ASN A 36 2.60 0.09 5.34
N CYS A 37 3.18 -0.49 4.29
CA CYS A 37 2.52 -1.56 3.56
C CYS A 37 3.45 -2.64 3.02
N THR A 38 2.88 -3.82 2.81
CA THR A 38 3.51 -4.98 2.18
C THR A 38 2.49 -5.83 1.44
N PHE A 39 2.97 -6.89 0.80
CA PHE A 39 2.16 -7.90 0.14
C PHE A 39 2.52 -9.27 0.72
N HIS A 40 1.51 -10.05 1.13
CA HIS A 40 1.73 -11.39 1.65
C HIS A 40 1.45 -12.45 0.59
N GLY A 41 2.50 -13.15 0.16
CA GLY A 41 2.41 -14.15 -0.90
C GLY A 41 2.66 -13.56 -2.29
N GLY A 42 2.08 -14.19 -3.32
CA GLY A 42 2.39 -13.88 -4.72
C GLY A 42 3.65 -14.60 -5.21
N ASN A 43 3.93 -14.46 -6.50
CA ASN A 43 5.09 -15.08 -7.13
C ASN A 43 6.29 -14.14 -7.04
N VAL A 44 7.23 -14.43 -6.13
CA VAL A 44 8.49 -13.69 -6.00
C VAL A 44 9.38 -14.00 -7.19
N ILE A 45 9.70 -12.97 -7.97
CA ILE A 45 10.59 -13.09 -9.14
C ILE A 45 12.01 -12.58 -8.86
N GLN A 46 12.17 -11.73 -7.85
CA GLN A 46 13.47 -11.21 -7.44
C GLN A 46 13.41 -10.74 -5.98
N GLU A 47 14.50 -10.97 -5.24
CA GLU A 47 14.70 -10.46 -3.89
C GLU A 47 16.15 -9.99 -3.75
N THR A 48 16.36 -8.76 -3.28
CA THR A 48 17.70 -8.15 -3.21
C THR A 48 17.73 -7.00 -2.21
N MET A 49 18.92 -6.70 -1.67
CA MET A 49 19.10 -5.53 -0.82
C MET A 49 19.23 -4.27 -1.66
N GLN A 50 18.31 -3.32 -1.51
CA GLN A 50 18.24 -2.10 -2.30
C GLN A 50 17.65 -0.95 -1.48
N THR A 51 17.81 0.29 -1.97
CA THR A 51 17.00 1.40 -1.46
C THR A 51 15.56 1.28 -1.95
N VAL A 52 14.61 1.94 -1.27
CA VAL A 52 13.21 1.95 -1.69
C VAL A 52 13.03 2.46 -3.12
N ILE A 53 13.74 3.53 -3.50
CA ILE A 53 13.68 4.13 -4.84
C ILE A 53 14.21 3.15 -5.90
N ALA A 54 15.32 2.44 -5.59
CA ALA A 54 15.84 1.43 -6.49
C ALA A 54 14.88 0.24 -6.61
N CYS A 55 14.24 -0.17 -5.51
CA CYS A 55 13.25 -1.24 -5.50
C CYS A 55 12.09 -0.95 -6.46
N GLU A 56 11.52 0.25 -6.37
CA GLU A 56 10.48 0.72 -7.27
C GLU A 56 10.95 0.77 -8.73
N SER A 57 12.06 1.46 -8.98
CA SER A 57 12.56 1.73 -10.33
C SER A 57 12.94 0.45 -11.09
N ILE A 58 13.52 -0.52 -10.40
CA ILE A 58 13.83 -1.83 -10.97
C ILE A 58 12.53 -2.55 -11.33
N CYS A 59 11.52 -2.57 -10.45
CA CYS A 59 10.24 -3.18 -10.77
C CYS A 59 9.57 -2.52 -11.99
N ALA A 60 9.53 -1.19 -12.02
CA ALA A 60 8.98 -0.44 -13.15
C ALA A 60 9.72 -0.74 -14.47
N SER A 61 10.99 -1.14 -14.42
CA SER A 61 11.82 -1.47 -15.58
C SER A 61 11.82 -2.97 -15.93
N THR A 62 11.41 -3.84 -15.01
CA THR A 62 11.32 -5.30 -15.21
C THR A 62 9.93 -5.65 -15.73
N ALA A 63 9.85 -6.13 -16.98
CA ALA A 63 8.58 -6.35 -17.68
C ALA A 63 7.58 -7.27 -16.93
N GLU A 64 8.09 -8.29 -16.22
CA GLU A 64 7.27 -9.24 -15.48
C GLU A 64 6.92 -8.77 -14.05
N CYS A 65 7.54 -7.69 -13.58
CA CYS A 65 7.27 -7.14 -12.26
C CYS A 65 5.96 -6.34 -12.27
N THR A 66 5.07 -6.73 -11.37
CA THR A 66 3.75 -6.13 -11.19
C THR A 66 3.67 -5.35 -9.89
N HIS A 67 4.28 -5.89 -8.82
CA HIS A 67 4.30 -5.29 -7.49
C HIS A 67 5.70 -5.36 -6.91
N TRP A 68 5.97 -4.46 -5.97
CA TRP A 68 7.20 -4.43 -5.21
C TRP A 68 6.89 -4.14 -3.75
N ALA A 69 7.70 -4.71 -2.86
CA ALA A 69 7.65 -4.45 -1.43
C ALA A 69 9.07 -4.23 -0.91
N TRP A 70 9.24 -3.22 -0.08
CA TRP A 70 10.50 -2.84 0.52
C TRP A 70 10.34 -2.76 2.04
N SER A 71 11.21 -3.42 2.78
CA SER A 71 11.28 -3.35 4.25
C SER A 71 12.72 -3.51 4.70
N ASP A 72 13.20 -2.58 5.53
CA ASP A 72 14.52 -2.66 6.17
C ASP A 72 15.69 -2.92 5.21
N GLY A 73 15.63 -2.31 4.01
CA GLY A 73 16.64 -2.48 2.97
C GLY A 73 16.48 -3.73 2.11
N ASN A 74 15.55 -4.63 2.43
CA ASN A 74 15.18 -5.74 1.57
C ASN A 74 14.10 -5.34 0.57
N CYS A 75 14.30 -5.67 -0.70
CA CYS A 75 13.36 -5.43 -1.79
C CYS A 75 12.89 -6.76 -2.37
N VAL A 76 11.58 -6.91 -2.49
CA VAL A 76 10.91 -8.07 -3.08
C VAL A 76 10.11 -7.61 -4.29
N HIS A 77 10.33 -8.23 -5.45
CA HIS A 77 9.56 -8.02 -6.67
C HIS A 77 8.64 -9.20 -6.91
N LEU A 78 7.38 -8.89 -7.21
CA LEU A 78 6.31 -9.87 -7.37
C LEU A 78 5.70 -9.80 -8.78
N LYS A 79 5.32 -10.96 -9.29
CA LYS A 79 4.54 -11.14 -10.51
C LYS A 79 3.11 -11.60 -10.18
N GLY A 80 2.12 -10.90 -10.73
CA GLY A 80 0.72 -11.32 -10.71
C GLY A 80 0.07 -11.39 -9.33
N TYR A 81 0.55 -10.61 -8.35
CA TYR A 81 -0.14 -10.48 -7.06
C TYR A 81 -1.54 -9.88 -7.30
N SER A 82 -2.55 -10.40 -6.60
CA SER A 82 -3.96 -9.99 -6.75
C SER A 82 -4.67 -9.71 -5.42
N GLY A 83 -3.96 -9.78 -4.31
CA GLY A 83 -4.49 -9.45 -2.99
C GLY A 83 -4.51 -7.94 -2.74
N ALA A 84 -5.05 -7.56 -1.59
CA ALA A 84 -4.86 -6.22 -1.05
C ALA A 84 -3.45 -6.07 -0.45
N ALA A 85 -2.93 -4.85 -0.40
CA ALA A 85 -1.80 -4.53 0.45
C ALA A 85 -2.21 -4.65 1.92
N THR A 86 -1.30 -5.11 2.76
CA THR A 86 -1.50 -5.21 4.21
C THR A 86 -0.59 -4.24 4.94
N TYR A 87 -0.99 -3.80 6.13
CA TYR A 87 -0.18 -2.92 6.96
C TYR A 87 1.11 -3.62 7.40
N LEU A 88 2.24 -2.97 7.15
CA LEU A 88 3.53 -3.35 7.72
C LEU A 88 4.30 -2.06 8.05
N ASP A 89 4.58 -1.86 9.33
CA ASP A 89 5.24 -0.65 9.81
C ASP A 89 6.63 -0.46 9.18
N HIS A 90 7.00 0.79 8.89
CA HIS A 90 8.28 1.15 8.26
C HIS A 90 8.59 0.49 6.90
N ALA A 91 7.60 -0.12 6.25
CA ALA A 91 7.71 -0.68 4.92
C ALA A 91 7.09 0.23 3.84
N ASN A 92 7.48 0.00 2.59
CA ASN A 92 6.88 0.64 1.42
C ASN A 92 6.51 -0.43 0.41
N CYS A 93 5.38 -0.25 -0.26
CA CYS A 93 4.96 -1.18 -1.29
C CYS A 93 4.30 -0.43 -2.44
N GLY A 94 4.33 -1.03 -3.62
CA GLY A 94 3.81 -0.40 -4.82
C GLY A 94 3.53 -1.38 -5.93
N PHE A 95 2.87 -0.87 -6.96
CA PHE A 95 2.58 -1.63 -8.18
C PHE A 95 2.74 -0.76 -9.41
N VAL A 96 3.08 -1.40 -10.52
CA VAL A 96 3.33 -0.72 -11.80
C VAL A 96 1.99 -0.50 -12.50
N VAL A 97 1.72 0.76 -12.87
CA VAL A 97 0.50 1.15 -13.58
C VAL A 97 0.39 0.36 -14.89
N GLY A 98 -0.80 -0.18 -15.16
CA GLY A 98 -1.06 -0.95 -16.38
C GLY A 98 -0.49 -2.37 -16.41
N ARG A 99 0.27 -2.79 -15.38
CA ARG A 99 0.70 -4.19 -15.19
C ARG A 99 -0.08 -4.92 -14.09
N TYR A 100 -0.91 -4.18 -13.38
CA TYR A 100 -1.86 -4.69 -12.42
C TYR A 100 -3.24 -4.13 -12.73
N GLN A 101 -4.23 -5.02 -12.79
CA GLN A 101 -5.63 -4.61 -12.73
C GLN A 101 -5.90 -4.30 -11.26
N LEU A 102 -6.07 -3.02 -10.91
CA LEU A 102 -6.63 -2.67 -9.61
C LEU A 102 -7.89 -3.54 -9.42
N PRO A 103 -8.10 -4.17 -8.25
CA PRO A 103 -9.44 -4.59 -7.88
C PRO A 103 -10.30 -3.36 -8.11
N SER A 104 -11.43 -3.51 -8.78
CA SER A 104 -12.31 -2.41 -9.12
C SER A 104 -12.84 -1.74 -7.85
N GLU A 105 -12.00 -0.93 -7.21
CA GLU A 105 -12.38 0.05 -6.22
C GLU A 105 -13.15 1.12 -6.99
N PRO A 106 -14.36 1.50 -6.55
CA PRO A 106 -15.27 2.38 -7.29
C PRO A 106 -14.77 3.80 -7.58
N ASP A 107 -13.52 4.16 -7.26
CA ASP A 107 -13.04 5.55 -7.22
C ASP A 107 -11.91 5.92 -8.20
N ALA A 108 -11.38 4.97 -9.00
CA ALA A 108 -10.40 5.32 -10.04
C ALA A 108 -11.00 6.14 -11.20
N ALA A 109 -12.33 6.11 -11.38
CA ALA A 109 -13.04 6.88 -12.40
C ALA A 109 -13.24 8.37 -12.03
N THR A 110 -12.97 8.77 -10.78
CA THR A 110 -13.24 10.14 -10.30
C THR A 110 -12.08 11.11 -10.53
N ILE A 111 -10.86 10.63 -10.81
CA ILE A 111 -9.68 11.50 -11.00
C ILE A 111 -9.61 12.10 -12.42
N GLN A 112 -10.30 11.52 -13.40
CA GLN A 112 -10.21 11.94 -14.80
C GLN A 112 -11.31 12.92 -15.26
N ALA A 113 -12.16 13.39 -14.34
CA ALA A 113 -13.27 14.30 -14.64
C ALA A 113 -13.05 15.76 -14.19
N SER A 114 -11.82 16.14 -13.80
CA SER A 114 -11.54 17.49 -13.26
C SER A 114 -10.35 18.21 -13.91
N LEU A 115 -9.96 17.87 -15.14
CA LEU A 115 -9.03 18.66 -15.96
C LEU A 115 -9.61 18.91 -17.35
#